data_AF-A0A920QZA3-F1
#
_entry.id   AF-A0A920QZA3-F1
#
_cell.length_a   1.000
_cell.length_b   1.000
_cell.length_c   1.000
_cell.angle_alpha   90.00
_cell.angle_beta   90.00
_cell.angle_gamma   90.00
#
_symmetry.space_group_name_H-M   'P 1'
#
loop_
_entity.id
_entity.type
_entity.pdbx_description
1 polymer ?
#
loop_
_entity_poly.entity_id
_entity_poly.type
_entity_poly.pdbx_seq_one_letter_code
_entity_poly.pdbx_strand_id
1 'polypeptide(L)'
;MVSNEQKEFISEVTAWKPDVIISRLKSQIDENARDWKLSVLETIAEWPLARETIAGRGMDYLIAGEAFDWRLLAERLLDACSSKIENDIWWEWLDDPALFGGFAESEFMRAVGVDKFRAHLSYFYGVTVEQALLVSVEEEITHIRVASGRELSDVSLERAHELLYGNTRGQLWEVFSLETGLPSIPRSSRRKGAHSFRF
;
A
#
# COMPACT_ATOMS: atom_id res chain seq x y z
N MET A 1 13.92 6.88 39.99
CA MET A 1 13.47 5.50 39.74
C MET A 1 13.28 5.35 38.25
N VAL A 2 14.27 4.70 37.63
CA VAL A 2 14.42 4.28 36.22
C VAL A 2 14.18 5.36 35.16
N SER A 3 15.27 6.05 34.81
CA SER A 3 15.36 7.07 33.77
C SER A 3 14.91 6.54 32.41
N ASN A 4 14.19 7.40 31.69
CA ASN A 4 13.67 7.21 30.32
C ASN A 4 14.75 6.78 29.31
N GLU A 5 16.02 7.04 29.61
CA GLU A 5 17.20 6.63 28.81
C GLU A 5 17.38 5.11 28.75
N GLN A 6 16.96 4.35 29.78
CA GLN A 6 17.04 2.88 29.73
C GLN A 6 15.91 2.26 28.90
N LYS A 7 14.83 2.99 28.60
CA LYS A 7 13.78 2.51 27.68
C LYS A 7 14.19 2.66 26.21
N GLU A 8 14.86 3.75 25.85
CA GLU A 8 15.40 3.92 24.49
C GLU A 8 16.56 2.94 24.21
N PHE A 9 17.39 2.67 25.23
CA PHE A 9 18.53 1.76 25.07
C PHE A 9 18.14 0.28 24.92
N ILE A 10 16.93 -0.11 25.37
CA ILE A 10 16.43 -1.49 25.19
C ILE A 10 15.71 -1.65 23.84
N SER A 11 15.22 -0.57 23.22
CA SER A 11 14.64 -0.65 21.86
C SER A 11 15.69 -0.75 20.74
N GLU A 12 16.93 -0.34 20.98
CA GLU A 12 18.02 -0.47 19.99
C GLU A 12 18.63 -1.87 19.92
N VAL A 13 18.40 -2.74 20.91
CA VAL A 13 19.14 -4.01 21.05
C VAL A 13 18.57 -5.17 20.20
N THR A 14 17.45 -4.97 19.50
CA THR A 14 16.91 -6.02 18.60
C THR A 14 16.24 -5.49 17.33
N ALA A 15 16.40 -4.21 17.00
CA ALA A 15 15.94 -3.69 15.72
C ALA A 15 16.97 -4.03 14.64
N TRP A 16 16.74 -5.13 13.91
CA TRP A 16 17.59 -5.47 12.77
C TRP A 16 17.54 -4.31 11.77
N LYS A 17 18.72 -3.82 11.35
CA LYS A 17 18.79 -2.79 10.31
C LYS A 17 18.15 -3.33 9.02
N PRO A 18 17.36 -2.53 8.29
CA PRO A 18 16.70 -2.95 7.05
C PRO A 18 17.65 -3.67 6.06
N ASP A 19 18.89 -3.20 5.95
CA ASP A 19 19.91 -3.80 5.09
C ASP A 19 20.26 -5.25 5.45
N VAL A 20 20.26 -5.58 6.74
CA VAL A 20 20.56 -6.93 7.24
C VAL A 20 19.39 -7.87 6.93
N ILE A 21 18.16 -7.38 7.10
CA ILE A 21 16.94 -8.12 6.76
C ILE A 21 16.92 -8.44 5.27
N ILE A 22 17.19 -7.46 4.41
CA ILE A 22 17.29 -7.64 2.94
C ILE A 22 18.40 -8.65 2.59
N SER A 23 19.57 -8.52 3.21
CA SER A 23 20.70 -9.44 2.96
C SER A 23 20.34 -10.89 3.32
N ARG A 24 19.64 -11.09 4.44
CA ARG A 24 19.18 -12.40 4.88
C ARG A 24 18.13 -12.98 3.92
N LEU A 25 17.14 -12.18 3.53
CA LEU A 25 16.13 -12.59 2.55
C LEU A 25 16.79 -13.00 1.23
N LYS A 26 17.77 -12.22 0.76
CA LYS A 26 18.52 -12.54 -0.45
C LYS A 26 19.19 -13.92 -0.36
N SER A 27 19.88 -14.21 0.76
CA SER A 27 20.47 -15.53 0.99
C SER A 27 19.43 -16.66 1.04
N GLN A 28 18.27 -16.43 1.67
CA GLN A 28 17.20 -17.43 1.72
C GLN A 28 16.62 -17.75 0.33
N ILE A 29 16.38 -16.73 -0.49
CA ILE A 29 15.92 -16.90 -1.87
C ILE A 29 17.00 -17.61 -2.71
N ASP A 30 18.28 -17.29 -2.47
CA ASP A 30 19.40 -17.91 -3.16
C ASP A 30 19.54 -19.42 -2.87
N GLU A 31 19.21 -19.84 -1.65
CA GLU A 31 19.27 -21.23 -1.19
C GLU A 31 18.02 -22.04 -1.56
N ASN A 32 16.84 -21.44 -1.47
CA ASN A 32 15.56 -22.10 -1.78
C ASN A 32 14.64 -21.21 -2.63
N ALA A 33 14.89 -21.21 -3.94
CA ALA A 33 14.09 -20.47 -4.91
C ALA A 33 12.66 -21.01 -5.11
N ARG A 34 12.24 -22.12 -4.49
CA ARG A 34 10.84 -22.62 -4.63
C ARG A 34 9.86 -21.94 -3.68
N ASP A 35 10.31 -21.58 -2.48
CA ASP A 35 9.44 -21.06 -1.42
C ASP A 35 9.66 -19.56 -1.15
N TRP A 36 10.21 -18.84 -2.13
CA TRP A 36 10.58 -17.43 -2.00
C TRP A 36 9.40 -16.54 -1.58
N LYS A 37 8.17 -16.85 -2.02
CA LYS A 37 6.95 -16.11 -1.64
C LYS A 37 6.73 -16.14 -0.13
N LEU A 38 6.89 -17.31 0.49
CA LEU A 38 6.75 -17.47 1.93
C LEU A 38 7.89 -16.72 2.66
N SER A 39 9.12 -16.85 2.19
CA SER A 39 10.27 -16.11 2.76
C SER A 39 10.07 -14.59 2.73
N VAL A 40 9.44 -14.05 1.68
CA VAL A 40 9.07 -12.63 1.60
C VAL A 40 8.04 -12.27 2.67
N LEU A 41 6.96 -13.06 2.83
CA LEU A 41 5.92 -12.79 3.83
C LEU A 41 6.46 -12.89 5.27
N GLU A 42 7.33 -13.86 5.56
CA GLU A 42 8.00 -13.97 6.85
C GLU A 42 8.94 -12.79 7.09
N THR A 43 9.65 -12.33 6.06
CA THR A 43 10.49 -11.13 6.13
C THR A 43 9.67 -9.87 6.37
N ILE A 44 8.48 -9.79 5.76
CA ILE A 44 7.52 -8.72 6.02
C ILE A 44 7.16 -8.65 7.50
N ALA A 45 6.99 -9.79 8.19
CA ALA A 45 6.66 -9.80 9.62
C ALA A 45 7.71 -9.06 10.46
N GLU A 46 8.98 -9.23 10.13
CA GLU A 46 10.12 -8.63 10.85
C GLU A 46 10.46 -7.21 10.40
N TRP A 47 9.87 -6.71 9.31
CA TRP A 47 10.20 -5.40 8.77
C TRP A 47 9.88 -4.27 9.77
N PRO A 48 10.86 -3.42 10.14
CA PRO A 48 10.70 -2.47 11.25
C PRO A 48 10.16 -1.10 10.83
N LEU A 49 10.19 -0.76 9.54
CA LEU A 49 9.84 0.58 9.07
C LEU A 49 8.39 0.65 8.57
N ALA A 50 7.64 1.63 9.07
CA ALA A 50 6.32 1.97 8.54
C ALA A 50 6.39 2.70 7.19
N ARG A 51 7.47 3.45 6.96
CA ARG A 51 7.71 4.24 5.75
C ARG A 51 9.19 4.46 5.50
N GLU A 52 9.57 4.65 4.26
CA GLU A 52 10.93 4.98 3.86
C GLU A 52 10.97 5.83 2.59
N THR A 53 12.16 6.28 2.20
CA THR A 53 12.38 7.01 0.95
C THR A 53 13.50 6.34 0.17
N ILE A 54 13.18 5.76 -0.97
CA ILE A 54 14.10 4.98 -1.81
C ILE A 54 14.22 5.67 -3.15
N ALA A 55 15.45 6.05 -3.53
CA ALA A 55 15.72 6.79 -4.78
C ALA A 55 14.82 8.03 -4.98
N GLY A 56 14.44 8.71 -3.90
CA GLY A 56 13.53 9.87 -3.94
C GLY A 56 12.04 9.54 -4.00
N ARG A 57 11.65 8.27 -4.10
CA ARG A 57 10.26 7.80 -3.97
C ARG A 57 9.93 7.51 -2.51
N GLY A 58 8.92 8.17 -1.97
CA GLY A 58 8.37 7.82 -0.66
C GLY A 58 7.57 6.52 -0.77
N MET A 59 7.83 5.57 0.13
CA MET A 59 7.08 4.34 0.28
C MET A 59 6.45 4.34 1.66
N ASP A 60 5.13 4.34 1.73
CA ASP A 60 4.36 4.33 2.97
C ASP A 60 3.66 2.98 3.08
N TYR A 61 4.25 2.08 3.87
CA TYR A 61 3.76 0.71 4.02
C TYR A 61 2.61 0.63 5.02
N LEU A 62 2.58 1.50 6.02
CA LEU A 62 1.57 1.51 7.08
C LEU A 62 0.88 2.87 7.13
N ILE A 63 -0.15 3.00 6.31
CA ILE A 63 -0.93 4.23 6.14
C ILE A 63 -1.62 4.57 7.46
N ALA A 64 -1.38 5.79 7.93
CA ALA A 64 -1.91 6.34 9.17
C ALA A 64 -1.67 5.47 10.43
N GLY A 65 -0.74 4.51 10.38
CA GLY A 65 -0.49 3.58 11.48
C GLY A 65 -1.46 2.39 11.55
N GLU A 66 -2.41 2.25 10.61
CA GLU A 66 -3.51 1.28 10.71
C GLU A 66 -3.63 0.36 9.50
N ALA A 67 -3.41 0.87 8.28
CA ALA A 67 -3.62 0.14 7.05
C ALA A 67 -2.29 -0.28 6.42
N PHE A 68 -2.00 -1.58 6.42
CA PHE A 68 -0.73 -2.12 5.94
C PHE A 68 -0.82 -2.62 4.49
N ASP A 69 -0.02 -2.02 3.61
CA ASP A 69 0.16 -2.44 2.22
C ASP A 69 1.32 -3.45 2.12
N TRP A 70 0.99 -4.74 2.24
CA TRP A 70 2.00 -5.79 2.16
C TRP A 70 2.60 -5.94 0.76
N ARG A 71 1.87 -5.57 -0.30
CA ARG A 71 2.34 -5.70 -1.69
C ARG A 71 3.41 -4.66 -1.99
N LEU A 72 3.21 -3.42 -1.54
CA LEU A 72 4.21 -2.36 -1.66
C LEU A 72 5.52 -2.73 -0.95
N LEU A 73 5.42 -3.33 0.25
CA LEU A 73 6.62 -3.82 0.95
C LEU A 73 7.24 -5.03 0.24
N ALA A 74 6.43 -5.94 -0.30
CA ALA A 74 6.93 -7.07 -1.07
C ALA A 74 7.68 -6.61 -2.33
N GLU A 75 7.13 -5.66 -3.10
CA GLU A 75 7.77 -5.00 -4.26
C GLU A 75 9.15 -4.48 -3.85
N ARG A 76 9.21 -3.70 -2.77
CA ARG A 76 10.46 -3.15 -2.25
C ARG A 76 11.50 -4.23 -1.92
N LEU A 77 11.08 -5.32 -1.28
CA LEU A 77 11.98 -6.41 -0.88
C LEU A 77 12.50 -7.15 -2.10
N LEU A 78 11.61 -7.47 -3.04
CA LEU A 78 11.93 -8.18 -4.28
C LEU A 78 12.83 -7.37 -5.20
N ASP A 79 12.59 -6.06 -5.33
CA ASP A 79 13.45 -5.15 -6.10
C ASP A 79 14.89 -5.18 -5.59
N ALA A 80 15.09 -5.24 -4.27
CA ALA A 80 16.43 -5.35 -3.68
C ALA A 80 17.06 -6.75 -3.78
N CYS A 81 16.24 -7.79 -3.94
CA CYS A 81 16.67 -9.19 -4.07
C CYS A 81 16.76 -9.67 -5.53
N SER A 82 16.41 -8.85 -6.51
CA SER A 82 16.14 -9.12 -7.94
C SER A 82 17.23 -9.84 -8.77
N SER A 83 18.32 -10.32 -8.17
CA SER A 83 19.39 -10.99 -8.91
C SER A 83 19.09 -12.43 -9.37
N LYS A 84 17.98 -13.07 -8.96
CA LYS A 84 17.66 -14.47 -9.32
C LYS A 84 16.21 -14.80 -9.68
N ILE A 85 15.23 -14.01 -9.26
CA ILE A 85 13.84 -14.22 -9.66
C ILE A 85 13.61 -13.31 -10.87
N GLU A 86 13.13 -13.89 -11.98
CA GLU A 86 12.76 -13.10 -13.15
C GLU A 86 11.69 -12.08 -12.75
N ASN A 87 11.84 -10.84 -13.21
CA ASN A 87 10.96 -9.75 -12.78
C ASN A 87 9.49 -10.07 -13.04
N ASP A 88 9.20 -10.63 -14.21
CA ASP A 88 7.83 -10.94 -14.63
C ASP A 88 7.14 -11.94 -13.67
N ILE A 89 7.90 -12.88 -13.08
CA ILE A 89 7.34 -13.91 -12.18
C ILE A 89 6.83 -13.29 -10.88
N TRP A 90 7.63 -12.41 -10.27
CA TRP A 90 7.22 -11.82 -9.01
C TRP A 90 6.23 -10.66 -9.21
N TRP A 91 6.31 -9.96 -10.34
CA TRP A 91 5.26 -9.00 -10.73
C TRP A 91 3.91 -9.70 -10.93
N GLU A 92 3.86 -10.83 -11.61
CA GLU A 92 2.61 -11.61 -11.77
C GLU A 92 2.00 -12.00 -10.42
N TRP A 93 2.84 -12.37 -9.43
CA TRP A 93 2.36 -12.66 -8.08
C TRP A 93 1.83 -11.42 -7.35
N LEU A 94 2.48 -10.27 -7.50
CA LEU A 94 2.05 -9.01 -6.89
C LEU A 94 0.88 -8.35 -7.62
N ASP A 95 0.56 -8.75 -8.84
CA ASP A 95 -0.61 -8.29 -9.60
C ASP A 95 -1.85 -9.17 -9.36
N ASP A 96 -1.66 -10.44 -8.97
CA ASP A 96 -2.76 -11.38 -8.70
C ASP A 96 -3.76 -10.79 -7.68
N PRO A 97 -5.07 -10.72 -7.96
CA PRO A 97 -6.06 -10.09 -7.07
C PRO A 97 -6.34 -10.88 -5.78
N ALA A 98 -5.71 -12.05 -5.56
CA ALA A 98 -5.89 -12.86 -4.38
C ALA A 98 -5.50 -12.09 -3.11
N LEU A 99 -6.45 -12.00 -2.18
CA LEU A 99 -6.31 -11.23 -0.95
C LEU A 99 -5.07 -11.61 -0.12
N PHE A 100 -4.69 -12.88 -0.14
CA PHE A 100 -3.57 -13.44 0.62
C PHE A 100 -2.43 -13.93 -0.27
N GLY A 101 -2.28 -13.37 -1.47
CA GLY A 101 -1.17 -13.70 -2.37
C GLY A 101 -1.10 -15.18 -2.75
N GLY A 102 -2.26 -15.83 -2.91
CA GLY A 102 -2.36 -17.26 -3.25
C GLY A 102 -2.20 -18.24 -2.08
N PHE A 103 -2.01 -17.75 -0.85
CA PHE A 103 -1.94 -18.59 0.35
C PHE A 103 -3.32 -18.77 1.01
N ALA A 104 -3.45 -19.81 1.85
CA ALA A 104 -4.58 -19.90 2.77
C ALA A 104 -4.50 -18.78 3.82
N GLU A 105 -5.65 -18.29 4.28
CA GLU A 105 -5.72 -17.18 5.26
C GLU A 105 -4.87 -17.45 6.52
N SER A 106 -4.98 -18.65 7.08
CA SER A 106 -4.25 -19.04 8.29
C SER A 106 -2.73 -19.13 8.09
N GLU A 107 -2.30 -19.50 6.89
CA GLU A 107 -0.88 -19.55 6.53
C GLU A 107 -0.32 -18.15 6.33
N PHE A 108 -1.05 -17.29 5.61
CA PHE A 108 -0.69 -15.90 5.42
C PHE A 108 -0.60 -15.17 6.76
N MET A 109 -1.63 -15.30 7.63
CA MET A 109 -1.66 -14.71 8.97
C MET A 109 -0.46 -15.16 9.82
N ARG A 110 -0.09 -16.45 9.74
CA ARG A 110 1.08 -16.97 10.45
C ARG A 110 2.37 -16.37 9.91
N ALA A 111 2.50 -16.23 8.59
CA ALA A 111 3.70 -15.71 7.95
C ALA A 111 3.91 -14.22 8.23
N VAL A 112 2.89 -13.38 8.06
CA VAL A 112 3.03 -11.91 8.26
C VAL A 112 2.91 -11.48 9.72
N GLY A 113 2.35 -12.34 10.58
CA GLY A 113 2.06 -12.05 11.98
C GLY A 113 0.72 -11.36 12.20
N VAL A 114 0.17 -11.51 13.42
CA VAL A 114 -1.21 -11.10 13.77
C VAL A 114 -1.46 -9.61 13.57
N ASP A 115 -0.51 -8.75 13.99
CA ASP A 115 -0.71 -7.30 13.92
C ASP A 115 -0.71 -6.78 12.48
N LYS A 116 0.26 -7.22 11.67
CA LYS A 116 0.32 -6.87 10.24
C LYS A 116 -0.81 -7.50 9.44
N PHE A 117 -1.28 -8.70 9.82
CA PHE A 117 -2.47 -9.30 9.24
C PHE A 117 -3.72 -8.44 9.48
N ARG A 118 -3.94 -7.97 10.72
CA ARG A 118 -5.06 -7.06 11.02
C ARG A 118 -4.94 -5.73 10.27
N ALA A 119 -3.74 -5.19 10.17
CA ALA A 119 -3.49 -3.98 9.41
C ALA A 119 -3.70 -4.19 7.90
N HIS A 120 -3.35 -5.36 7.35
CA HIS A 120 -3.64 -5.74 5.96
C HIS A 120 -5.14 -5.80 5.68
N LEU A 121 -5.93 -6.41 6.57
CA LEU A 121 -7.39 -6.38 6.43
C LEU A 121 -7.92 -4.94 6.45
N SER A 122 -7.35 -4.08 7.29
CA SER A 122 -7.71 -2.66 7.35
C SER A 122 -7.38 -1.93 6.04
N TYR A 123 -6.25 -2.25 5.40
CA TYR A 123 -5.91 -1.76 4.06
C TYR A 123 -6.91 -2.26 3.02
N PHE A 124 -7.21 -3.56 3.01
CA PHE A 124 -8.13 -4.13 2.03
C PHE A 124 -9.52 -3.51 2.12
N TYR A 125 -10.10 -3.46 3.31
CA TYR A 125 -11.45 -2.92 3.50
C TYR A 125 -11.50 -1.39 3.44
N GLY A 126 -10.48 -0.70 3.94
CA GLY A 126 -10.46 0.77 4.00
C GLY A 126 -9.92 1.46 2.74
N VAL A 127 -9.10 0.77 1.94
CA VAL A 127 -8.48 1.33 0.73
C VAL A 127 -8.98 0.60 -0.51
N THR A 128 -8.72 -0.71 -0.62
CA THR A 128 -9.02 -1.47 -1.84
C THR A 128 -10.52 -1.51 -2.15
N VAL A 129 -11.36 -1.80 -1.16
CA VAL A 129 -12.82 -1.83 -1.33
C VAL A 129 -13.37 -0.44 -1.64
N GLU A 130 -12.93 0.61 -0.94
CA GLU A 130 -13.36 1.99 -1.20
C GLU A 130 -12.97 2.47 -2.60
N GLN A 131 -11.77 2.11 -3.08
CA GLN A 131 -11.35 2.37 -4.45
C GLN A 131 -12.23 1.63 -5.47
N ALA A 132 -12.55 0.35 -5.21
CA ALA A 132 -13.42 -0.42 -6.10
C ALA A 132 -14.84 0.17 -6.19
N LEU A 133 -15.39 0.66 -5.06
CA LEU A 133 -16.67 1.37 -5.06
C LEU A 133 -16.61 2.65 -5.88
N LEU A 134 -15.55 3.44 -5.71
CA LEU A 134 -15.37 4.68 -6.48
C LEU A 134 -15.26 4.39 -7.98
N VAL A 135 -14.42 3.42 -8.37
CA VAL A 135 -14.25 3.01 -9.77
C VAL A 135 -15.56 2.53 -10.38
N SER A 136 -16.36 1.74 -9.64
CA SER A 136 -17.67 1.28 -10.13
C SER A 136 -18.61 2.44 -10.46
N VAL A 137 -18.64 3.48 -9.63
CA VAL A 137 -19.46 4.68 -9.89
C VAL A 137 -18.88 5.50 -11.05
N GLU A 138 -17.56 5.62 -11.15
CA GLU A 138 -16.89 6.28 -12.28
C GLU A 138 -17.18 5.59 -13.62
N GLU A 139 -17.20 4.26 -13.64
CA GLU A 139 -17.57 3.45 -14.81
C GLU A 139 -19.04 3.67 -15.21
N GLU A 140 -19.96 3.73 -14.24
CA GLU A 140 -21.37 4.03 -14.52
C GLU A 140 -21.54 5.41 -15.17
N ILE A 141 -20.89 6.44 -14.61
CA ILE A 141 -20.90 7.80 -15.17
C ILE A 141 -20.34 7.80 -16.59
N THR A 142 -19.24 7.08 -16.79
CA THR A 142 -18.57 6.94 -18.08
C THR A 142 -19.52 6.32 -19.10
N HIS A 143 -20.18 5.22 -18.75
CA HIS A 143 -21.12 4.52 -19.62
C HIS A 143 -22.30 5.41 -20.02
N ILE A 144 -22.91 6.12 -19.05
CA ILE A 144 -24.04 7.04 -19.32
C ILE A 144 -23.62 8.17 -20.27
N ARG A 145 -22.43 8.75 -20.07
CA ARG A 145 -21.94 9.86 -20.90
C ARG A 145 -21.62 9.43 -22.32
N VAL A 146 -20.89 8.33 -22.46
CA VAL A 146 -20.53 7.76 -23.76
C VAL A 146 -21.80 7.39 -24.54
N ALA A 147 -22.75 6.72 -23.90
CA ALA A 147 -24.04 6.38 -24.53
C ALA A 147 -24.86 7.62 -24.94
N SER A 148 -24.68 8.75 -24.24
CA SER A 148 -25.32 10.04 -24.54
C SER A 148 -24.54 10.90 -25.55
N GLY A 149 -23.42 10.40 -26.11
CA GLY A 149 -22.56 11.15 -27.02
C GLY A 149 -21.86 12.36 -26.39
N ARG A 150 -21.70 12.37 -25.05
CA ARG A 150 -21.05 13.47 -24.32
C ARG A 150 -19.59 13.13 -24.07
N GLU A 151 -18.73 14.15 -24.14
CA GLU A 151 -17.30 13.99 -23.85
C GLU A 151 -17.06 13.60 -22.39
N LEU A 152 -16.03 12.79 -22.16
CA LEU A 152 -15.52 12.48 -20.82
C LEU A 152 -14.56 13.59 -20.38
N SER A 153 -14.63 13.98 -19.10
CA SER A 153 -13.70 14.93 -18.52
C SER A 153 -13.47 14.59 -17.06
N ASP A 154 -12.33 15.00 -16.49
CA ASP A 154 -11.99 14.78 -15.07
C ASP A 154 -13.07 15.33 -14.13
N VAL A 155 -13.68 16.47 -14.49
CA VAL A 155 -14.81 17.06 -13.74
C VAL A 155 -16.02 16.14 -13.71
N SER A 156 -16.18 15.32 -14.75
CA SER A 156 -17.27 14.34 -14.82
C SER A 156 -17.04 13.18 -13.86
N LEU A 157 -15.79 12.74 -13.72
CA LEU A 157 -15.40 11.68 -12.79
C LEU A 157 -15.39 12.17 -11.34
N GLU A 158 -15.11 13.46 -11.09
CA GLU A 158 -15.26 14.06 -9.75
C GLU A 158 -16.68 13.92 -9.18
N ARG A 159 -17.69 13.77 -10.03
CA ARG A 159 -19.09 13.51 -9.62
C ARG A 159 -19.26 12.15 -8.94
N ALA A 160 -18.35 11.19 -9.14
CA ALA A 160 -18.39 9.92 -8.43
C ALA A 160 -18.29 10.11 -6.91
N HIS A 161 -17.49 11.08 -6.45
CA HIS A 161 -17.38 11.41 -5.03
C HIS A 161 -18.69 12.00 -4.48
N GLU A 162 -19.34 12.87 -5.24
CA GLU A 162 -20.62 13.46 -4.85
C GLU A 162 -21.72 12.39 -4.77
N LEU A 163 -21.72 11.42 -5.68
CA LEU A 163 -22.70 10.33 -5.68
C LEU A 163 -22.47 9.34 -4.53
N LEU A 164 -21.21 8.97 -4.27
CA LEU A 164 -20.87 7.96 -3.27
C LEU A 164 -20.90 8.52 -1.84
N TYR A 165 -20.38 9.74 -1.64
CA TYR A 165 -20.16 10.33 -0.31
C TYR A 165 -21.01 11.58 -0.03
N GLY A 166 -21.84 12.02 -0.99
CA GLY A 166 -22.65 13.24 -0.87
C GLY A 166 -21.86 14.55 -0.92
N ASN A 167 -20.55 14.48 -1.13
CA ASN A 167 -19.64 15.63 -1.08
C ASN A 167 -18.63 15.59 -2.23
N THR A 168 -18.18 16.76 -2.68
CA THR A 168 -17.08 16.83 -3.65
C THR A 168 -15.78 16.31 -3.04
N ARG A 169 -14.90 15.76 -3.88
CA ARG A 169 -13.52 15.41 -3.49
C ARG A 169 -12.79 16.54 -2.76
N GLY A 170 -13.04 17.79 -3.17
CA GLY A 170 -12.46 18.96 -2.53
C GLY A 170 -12.94 19.19 -1.10
N GLN A 171 -14.23 18.99 -0.82
CA GLN A 171 -14.80 19.10 0.52
C GLN A 171 -14.31 17.95 1.42
N LEU A 172 -14.26 16.73 0.90
CA LEU A 172 -13.69 15.58 1.63
C LEU A 172 -12.23 15.84 2.01
N TRP A 173 -11.43 16.40 1.10
CA TRP A 173 -10.05 16.78 1.38
C TRP A 173 -9.93 17.89 2.44
N GLU A 174 -10.84 18.85 2.44
CA GLU A 174 -10.86 19.92 3.45
C GLU A 174 -11.13 19.35 4.84
N VAL A 175 -12.11 18.47 4.98
CA VAL A 175 -12.38 17.75 6.24
C VAL A 175 -11.16 16.95 6.68
N PHE A 176 -10.60 16.14 5.78
CA PHE A 176 -9.39 15.35 6.07
C PHE A 176 -8.21 16.21 6.51
N SER A 177 -7.97 17.34 5.83
CA SER A 177 -6.89 18.27 6.15
C SER A 177 -7.07 18.87 7.56
N LEU A 178 -8.30 19.20 7.93
CA LEU A 178 -8.65 19.73 9.27
C LEU A 178 -8.40 18.68 10.36
N GLU A 179 -8.78 17.43 10.12
CA GLU A 179 -8.61 16.32 11.08
C GLU A 179 -7.15 15.91 11.26
N THR A 180 -6.36 15.93 10.18
CA THR A 180 -4.96 15.49 10.20
C THR A 180 -3.95 16.62 10.42
N GLY A 181 -4.39 17.88 10.40
CA GLY A 181 -3.53 19.06 10.53
C GLY A 181 -2.64 19.32 9.30
N LEU A 182 -2.95 18.71 8.14
CA LEU A 182 -2.23 18.94 6.89
C LEU A 182 -2.65 20.26 6.24
N PRO A 183 -1.74 20.98 5.56
CA PRO A 183 -2.08 22.21 4.86
C PRO A 183 -3.01 21.93 3.67
N SER A 184 -4.12 22.69 3.60
CA SER A 184 -5.07 22.62 2.48
C SER A 184 -4.37 22.94 1.15
N ILE A 185 -4.56 22.12 0.12
CA ILE A 185 -4.01 22.38 -1.22
C ILE A 185 -4.70 23.61 -1.83
N PRO A 186 -3.97 24.61 -2.36
CA PRO A 186 -4.58 25.75 -3.05
C PRO A 186 -5.37 25.29 -4.28
N ARG A 187 -6.54 25.89 -4.51
CA ARG A 187 -7.49 25.56 -5.60
C ARG A 187 -6.88 25.57 -7.02
N SER A 188 -5.67 26.12 -7.20
CA SER A 188 -4.99 26.32 -8.49
C SER A 188 -4.22 25.09 -9.02
N SER A 189 -3.93 24.06 -8.21
CA SER A 189 -3.16 22.89 -8.67
C SER A 189 -4.01 21.77 -9.28
N ARG A 190 -5.35 21.90 -9.29
CA ARG A 190 -6.30 20.89 -9.82
C ARG A 190 -6.14 20.53 -11.31
N ARG A 191 -5.28 21.22 -12.06
CA ARG A 191 -5.10 21.01 -13.52
C ARG A 191 -4.00 20.00 -13.91
N LYS A 192 -3.24 19.44 -12.97
CA LYS A 192 -2.17 18.49 -13.29
C LYS A 192 -2.18 17.29 -12.33
N GLY A 193 -3.24 16.49 -12.42
CA GLY A 193 -3.25 15.13 -11.89
C GLY A 193 -3.57 14.19 -13.03
N ALA A 194 -2.61 13.94 -13.92
CA ALA A 194 -2.72 12.79 -14.81
C ALA A 194 -2.71 11.56 -13.90
N HIS A 195 -3.88 10.96 -13.69
CA HIS A 195 -4.00 9.64 -13.12
C HIS A 195 -3.29 8.66 -14.06
N SER A 196 -2.00 8.44 -13.84
CA SER A 196 -1.33 7.23 -14.30
C SER A 196 -1.85 6.09 -13.43
N PHE A 197 -3.06 5.63 -13.73
CA PHE A 197 -3.47 4.28 -13.35
C PHE A 197 -2.50 3.33 -14.04
N ARG A 198 -1.58 2.75 -13.26
CA ARG A 198 -0.99 1.47 -13.61
C ARG A 198 -1.75 0.45 -12.80
N PHE A 199 -2.49 -0.39 -13.52
CA PHE A 199 -2.65 -1.78 -13.14
C PHE A 199 -1.25 -2.36 -13.01
#